data_AF-A0A851XY95-F1
#
_entry.id   AF-A0A851XY95-F1
#
_cell.length_a   1.000
_cell.length_b   1.000
_cell.length_c   1.000
_cell.angle_alpha   90.00
_cell.angle_beta   90.00
_cell.angle_gamma   90.00
#
_symmetry.space_group_name_H-M   'P 1'
#
loop_
_entity.id
_entity.type
_entity.pdbx_description
1 polymer ?
#
loop_
_entity_poly.entity_id
_entity_poly.type
_entity_poly.pdbx_seq_one_letter_code
_entity_poly.pdbx_strand_id
1 'polypeptide(L)'
;FTKGRYAMAGEFPWHVSIQSNGRHICGGTIISALWILTAAHCFGEEMPPDLTVLVGGTDLSVLLEEHKPDSLIVHEKFDRMTMQNDIALILLSSPIEFSNEKIPVCLPYMHDINAWQHCWVAGWGTTSAGEMLPTSHIMQKAPMKLISRQQCLKSIPQLVENMLCAEMEKRRRGAWQSQVDSGGPLVCSYWNTMKWFQVGIVSWE
;
A
#
# COMPACT_ATOMS: atom_id res chain seq x y z
N PHE A 1 -17.58 14.47 -13.28
CA PHE A 1 -16.84 13.55 -14.15
C PHE A 1 -15.65 12.96 -13.37
N THR A 2 -15.92 11.94 -12.54
CA THR A 2 -14.98 11.30 -11.59
C THR A 2 -14.68 9.84 -11.95
N LYS A 3 -15.17 9.37 -13.10
CA LYS A 3 -15.02 7.98 -13.55
C LYS A 3 -13.53 7.61 -13.64
N GLY A 4 -13.09 6.73 -12.75
CA GLY A 4 -11.74 6.17 -12.73
C GLY A 4 -10.84 6.61 -11.57
N ARG A 5 -11.22 7.63 -10.79
CA ARG A 5 -10.43 8.09 -9.63
C ARG A 5 -10.69 7.27 -8.37
N TYR A 6 -11.94 6.93 -8.10
CA TYR A 6 -12.33 6.16 -6.92
C TYR A 6 -12.24 4.66 -7.19
N ALA A 7 -11.83 3.90 -6.18
CA ALA A 7 -11.90 2.45 -6.20
C ALA A 7 -13.35 1.97 -6.04
N MET A 8 -13.70 0.90 -6.72
CA MET A 8 -14.96 0.20 -6.51
C MET A 8 -14.82 -0.81 -5.37
N ALA A 9 -15.92 -1.15 -4.71
CA ALA A 9 -15.94 -2.24 -3.72
C ALA A 9 -15.38 -3.53 -4.34
N GLY A 10 -14.47 -4.18 -3.62
CA GLY A 10 -13.77 -5.39 -4.07
C GLY A 10 -12.77 -5.20 -5.21
N GLU A 11 -12.45 -3.96 -5.62
CA GLU A 11 -11.45 -3.73 -6.68
C GLU A 11 -10.02 -3.98 -6.20
N PHE A 12 -9.73 -3.65 -4.93
CA PHE A 12 -8.46 -3.92 -4.25
C PHE A 12 -8.72 -4.71 -2.96
N PRO A 13 -9.17 -5.97 -3.04
CA PRO A 13 -9.67 -6.73 -1.90
C PRO A 13 -8.57 -7.15 -0.90
N TRP A 14 -7.31 -6.88 -1.24
CA TRP A 14 -6.16 -7.07 -0.36
C TRP A 14 -5.77 -5.80 0.41
N HIS A 15 -6.28 -4.62 0.02
CA HIS A 15 -5.85 -3.35 0.61
C HIS A 15 -6.49 -3.16 1.98
N VAL A 16 -5.70 -2.77 2.97
CA VAL A 16 -6.18 -2.56 4.35
C VAL A 16 -5.84 -1.17 4.84
N SER A 17 -6.65 -0.66 5.77
CA SER A 17 -6.36 0.56 6.51
C SER A 17 -5.77 0.20 7.86
N ILE A 18 -4.54 0.62 8.12
CA ILE A 18 -3.90 0.52 9.42
C ILE A 18 -4.21 1.80 10.19
N GLN A 19 -4.77 1.67 11.38
CA GLN A 19 -5.22 2.79 12.19
C GLN A 19 -4.57 2.82 13.58
N SER A 20 -4.39 4.04 14.10
CA SER A 20 -4.10 4.32 15.50
C SER A 20 -5.13 5.34 15.99
N ASN A 21 -5.74 5.09 17.15
CA ASN A 21 -6.77 5.91 17.78
C ASN A 21 -7.96 6.17 16.83
N GLY A 22 -8.34 5.15 16.04
CA GLY A 22 -9.41 5.24 15.04
C GLY A 22 -9.09 6.15 13.85
N ARG A 23 -7.81 6.49 13.63
CA ARG A 23 -7.35 7.31 12.50
C ARG A 23 -6.45 6.49 11.59
N HIS A 24 -6.72 6.56 10.29
CA HIS A 24 -5.86 5.99 9.26
C HIS A 24 -4.46 6.63 9.33
N ILE A 25 -3.44 5.79 9.51
CA ILE A 25 -2.03 6.21 9.55
C ILE A 25 -1.22 5.67 8.38
N CYS A 26 -1.57 4.47 7.89
CA CYS A 26 -0.92 3.82 6.78
C CYS A 26 -1.86 2.82 6.10
N GLY A 27 -1.52 2.45 4.88
CA GLY A 27 -2.05 1.30 4.19
C GLY A 27 -1.30 0.02 4.55
N GLY A 28 -1.87 -1.10 4.13
CA GLY A 28 -1.21 -2.39 4.17
C GLY A 28 -1.86 -3.35 3.19
N THR A 29 -1.41 -4.59 3.20
CA THR A 29 -1.85 -5.60 2.24
C THR A 29 -2.06 -6.96 2.89
N ILE A 30 -3.20 -7.59 2.66
CA ILE A 30 -3.47 -8.97 3.03
C ILE A 30 -2.58 -9.88 2.19
N ILE A 31 -1.67 -10.62 2.83
CA ILE A 31 -0.85 -11.66 2.18
C ILE A 31 -1.25 -13.07 2.61
N SER A 32 -1.98 -13.20 3.73
CA SER A 32 -2.66 -14.42 4.16
C SER A 32 -3.78 -14.09 5.14
N ALA A 33 -4.50 -15.10 5.65
CA ALA A 33 -5.59 -14.89 6.61
C ALA A 33 -5.13 -14.22 7.91
N LEU A 34 -3.85 -14.35 8.29
CA LEU A 34 -3.31 -13.83 9.54
C LEU A 34 -2.23 -12.76 9.34
N TRP A 35 -1.79 -12.52 8.11
CA TRP A 35 -0.60 -11.71 7.85
C TRP A 35 -0.93 -10.52 6.96
N ILE A 36 -0.56 -9.34 7.45
CA ILE A 36 -0.60 -8.08 6.71
C ILE A 36 0.83 -7.62 6.44
N LEU A 37 1.09 -7.23 5.20
CA LEU A 37 2.34 -6.61 4.74
C LEU A 37 2.19 -5.10 4.66
N THR A 38 3.15 -4.35 5.18
CA THR A 38 3.15 -2.88 5.17
C THR A 38 4.58 -2.33 5.27
N ALA A 39 4.75 -1.01 5.35
CA ALA A 39 6.02 -0.34 5.56
C ALA A 39 6.40 -0.30 7.05
N ALA A 40 7.69 -0.33 7.35
CA ALA A 40 8.21 -0.23 8.70
C ALA A 40 8.07 1.20 9.26
N HIS A 41 8.26 2.22 8.42
CA HIS A 41 8.20 3.62 8.84
C HIS A 41 6.82 4.06 9.36
N CYS A 42 5.79 3.27 9.10
CA CYS A 42 4.44 3.46 9.64
C CYS A 42 4.40 3.37 11.18
N PHE A 43 5.42 2.76 11.78
CA PHE A 43 5.48 2.49 13.21
C PHE A 43 6.72 3.14 13.85
N GLY A 44 6.66 3.27 15.18
CA GLY A 44 7.82 3.56 15.99
C GLY A 44 8.65 2.29 16.25
N GLU A 45 9.45 2.31 17.32
CA GLU A 45 10.18 1.12 17.77
C GLU A 45 9.26 0.04 18.35
N GLU A 46 8.05 0.44 18.79
CA GLU A 46 7.06 -0.44 19.39
C GLU A 46 5.71 -0.35 18.66
N MET A 47 4.93 -1.44 18.77
CA MET A 47 3.57 -1.50 18.27
C MET A 47 2.65 -0.57 19.08
N PRO A 48 1.90 0.34 18.44
CA PRO A 48 0.94 1.17 19.17
C PRO A 48 -0.12 0.29 19.87
N PRO A 49 -0.45 0.54 21.15
CA PRO A 49 -1.38 -0.31 21.92
C PRO A 49 -2.82 -0.25 21.39
N ASP A 50 -3.14 0.79 20.64
CA ASP A 50 -4.40 1.11 20.02
C ASP A 50 -4.43 0.80 18.51
N LEU A 51 -3.42 0.08 18.00
CA LEU A 51 -3.32 -0.25 16.60
C LEU A 51 -4.45 -1.20 16.18
N THR A 52 -5.13 -0.89 15.07
CA THR A 52 -6.15 -1.73 14.47
C THR A 52 -5.97 -1.83 12.96
N VAL A 53 -6.47 -2.93 12.37
CA VAL A 53 -6.45 -3.16 10.92
C VAL A 53 -7.89 -3.30 10.44
N LEU A 54 -8.31 -2.40 9.55
CA LEU A 54 -9.61 -2.47 8.88
C LEU A 54 -9.48 -3.10 7.50
N VAL A 55 -10.35 -4.05 7.20
CA VAL A 55 -10.34 -4.84 5.96
C VAL A 55 -11.69 -4.77 5.23
N GLY A 56 -11.68 -5.11 3.93
CA GLY A 56 -12.92 -5.39 3.20
C GLY A 56 -13.79 -4.20 2.82
N GLY A 57 -13.21 -3.01 2.62
CA GLY A 57 -14.00 -1.84 2.25
C GLY A 57 -13.19 -0.74 1.56
N THR A 58 -13.91 0.17 0.91
CA THR A 58 -13.35 1.35 0.23
C THR A 58 -13.77 2.67 0.88
N ASP A 59 -14.67 2.64 1.86
CA ASP A 59 -15.14 3.82 2.59
C ASP A 59 -14.85 3.67 4.08
N LEU A 60 -13.99 4.52 4.64
CA LEU A 60 -13.63 4.49 6.07
C LEU A 60 -14.66 5.20 6.96
N SER A 61 -15.69 5.82 6.39
CA SER A 61 -16.80 6.42 7.15
C SER A 61 -17.87 5.40 7.57
N VAL A 62 -17.82 4.19 7.01
CA VAL A 62 -18.70 3.09 7.40
C VAL A 62 -17.99 2.11 8.34
N LEU A 63 -18.77 1.32 9.07
CA LEU A 63 -18.22 0.27 9.92
C LEU A 63 -17.68 -0.88 9.05
N LEU A 64 -16.36 -1.06 9.08
CA LEU A 64 -15.67 -2.17 8.43
C LEU A 64 -15.26 -3.23 9.46
N GLU A 65 -14.88 -4.41 8.97
CA GLU A 65 -14.33 -5.47 9.81
C GLU A 65 -12.97 -5.03 10.38
N GLU A 66 -12.86 -5.10 11.70
CA GLU A 66 -11.68 -4.68 12.45
C GLU A 66 -10.97 -5.91 13.05
N HIS A 67 -9.65 -5.97 12.84
CA HIS A 67 -8.79 -6.92 13.51
C HIS A 67 -7.79 -6.21 14.42
N LYS A 68 -7.47 -6.86 15.54
CA LYS A 68 -6.36 -6.46 16.39
C LYS A 68 -5.07 -7.16 15.98
N PRO A 69 -3.93 -6.48 16.08
CA PRO A 69 -2.63 -7.11 15.93
C PRO A 69 -2.31 -7.95 17.18
N ASP A 70 -1.72 -9.12 16.96
CA ASP A 70 -1.05 -9.92 17.98
C ASP A 70 0.43 -9.53 18.09
N SER A 71 1.08 -9.29 16.95
CA SER A 71 2.48 -8.86 16.92
C SER A 71 2.81 -7.99 15.70
N LEU A 72 3.85 -7.19 15.83
CA LEU A 72 4.46 -6.38 14.77
C LEU A 72 5.91 -6.82 14.59
N ILE A 73 6.27 -7.19 13.37
CA ILE A 73 7.62 -7.61 12.99
C ILE A 73 8.17 -6.57 12.01
N VAL A 74 9.05 -5.71 12.51
CA VAL A 74 9.81 -4.77 11.68
C VAL A 74 11.06 -5.48 11.16
N HIS A 75 11.42 -5.24 9.91
CA HIS A 75 12.64 -5.81 9.35
C HIS A 75 13.87 -5.40 10.17
N GLU A 76 14.68 -6.36 10.60
CA GLU A 76 15.81 -6.16 11.52
C GLU A 76 16.86 -5.15 11.02
N LYS A 77 16.91 -4.96 9.70
CA LYS A 77 17.80 -4.01 9.00
C LYS A 77 17.08 -2.76 8.50
N PHE A 78 15.88 -2.45 9.00
CA PHE A 78 15.20 -1.22 8.67
C PHE A 78 16.04 -0.02 9.14
N ASP A 79 16.33 0.90 8.22
CA ASP A 79 17.05 2.13 8.52
C ASP A 79 16.13 3.32 8.24
N ARG A 80 15.72 3.99 9.31
CA ARG A 80 14.79 5.14 9.25
C ARG A 80 15.38 6.37 8.57
N MET A 81 16.70 6.50 8.49
CA MET A 81 17.37 7.62 7.82
C MET A 81 17.44 7.42 6.31
N THR A 82 17.71 6.18 5.87
CA THR A 82 17.84 5.87 4.44
C THR A 82 16.60 5.23 3.83
N MET A 83 15.60 4.89 4.65
CA MET A 83 14.41 4.09 4.31
C MET A 83 14.76 2.72 3.69
N GLN A 84 15.96 2.20 3.95
CA GLN A 84 16.33 0.86 3.51
C GLN A 84 15.56 -0.19 4.30
N ASN A 85 15.12 -1.23 3.60
CA ASN A 85 14.37 -2.35 4.18
C ASN A 85 13.11 -1.87 4.92
N ASP A 86 12.43 -0.89 4.35
CA ASP A 86 11.18 -0.34 4.85
C ASP A 86 10.01 -1.31 4.63
N ILE A 87 10.01 -2.38 5.42
CA ILE A 87 9.05 -3.48 5.36
C ILE A 87 8.75 -3.98 6.77
N ALA A 88 7.48 -4.19 7.04
CA ALA A 88 7.00 -4.79 8.28
C ALA A 88 5.85 -5.76 8.02
N LEU A 89 5.68 -6.70 8.95
CA LEU A 89 4.57 -7.65 8.99
C LEU A 89 3.76 -7.43 10.26
N ILE A 90 2.44 -7.45 10.14
CA ILE A 90 1.53 -7.52 11.27
C ILE A 90 0.92 -8.92 11.28
N LEU A 91 1.06 -9.62 12.41
CA LEU A 91 0.31 -10.83 12.71
C LEU A 91 -1.01 -10.41 13.37
N LEU A 92 -2.13 -10.87 12.83
CA LEU A 92 -3.45 -10.62 13.40
C LEU A 92 -3.76 -11.61 14.52
N SER A 93 -4.50 -11.16 15.54
CA SER A 93 -4.95 -12.01 16.65
C SER A 93 -6.05 -13.01 16.25
N SER A 94 -6.72 -12.76 15.13
CA SER A 94 -7.77 -13.62 14.55
C SER A 94 -7.67 -13.63 13.03
N PRO A 95 -7.98 -14.77 12.38
CA PRO A 95 -7.89 -14.87 10.93
C PRO A 95 -9.00 -14.08 10.24
N ILE A 96 -8.67 -13.46 9.11
CA ILE A 96 -9.62 -12.84 8.18
C ILE A 96 -10.40 -13.95 7.47
N GLU A 97 -11.72 -13.85 7.48
CA GLU A 97 -12.57 -14.69 6.63
C GLU A 97 -12.62 -14.12 5.20
N PHE A 98 -12.09 -14.87 4.23
CA PHE A 98 -12.02 -14.39 2.86
C PHE A 98 -13.38 -14.29 2.18
N SER A 99 -13.53 -13.26 1.35
CA SER A 99 -14.74 -12.96 0.56
C SER A 99 -14.33 -12.25 -0.74
N ASN A 100 -15.28 -11.84 -1.57
CA ASN A 100 -14.97 -11.07 -2.79
C ASN A 100 -14.33 -9.70 -2.51
N GLU A 101 -14.39 -9.21 -1.26
CA GLU A 101 -13.82 -7.93 -0.83
C GLU A 101 -12.58 -8.12 0.07
N LYS A 102 -12.25 -9.37 0.43
CA LYS A 102 -11.16 -9.74 1.33
C LYS A 102 -10.41 -10.93 0.74
N ILE A 103 -9.38 -10.68 -0.06
CA ILE A 103 -8.60 -11.72 -0.75
C ILE A 103 -7.12 -11.36 -0.62
N PRO A 104 -6.22 -12.32 -0.33
CA PRO A 104 -4.79 -12.03 -0.30
C PRO A 104 -4.25 -11.71 -1.70
N VAL A 105 -3.28 -10.80 -1.76
CA VAL A 105 -2.51 -10.55 -2.98
C VAL A 105 -1.46 -11.65 -3.20
N CYS A 106 -1.02 -11.86 -4.44
CA CYS A 106 0.14 -12.72 -4.69
C CYS A 106 1.44 -11.96 -4.40
N LEU A 107 2.46 -12.68 -3.92
CA LEU A 107 3.82 -12.14 -3.83
C LEU A 107 4.61 -12.46 -5.11
N PRO A 108 5.49 -11.55 -5.55
CA PRO A 108 6.22 -11.70 -6.80
C PRO A 108 7.25 -12.83 -6.69
N TYR A 109 7.35 -13.63 -7.75
CA TYR A 109 8.36 -14.69 -7.89
C TYR A 109 9.47 -14.33 -8.89
N MET A 110 9.40 -13.13 -9.46
CA MET A 110 10.33 -12.63 -10.45
C MET A 110 10.69 -11.17 -10.19
N HIS A 111 11.92 -10.81 -10.55
CA HIS A 111 12.47 -9.46 -10.33
C HIS A 111 12.51 -8.60 -11.60
N ASP A 112 12.14 -9.13 -12.76
CA ASP A 112 12.14 -8.35 -14.01
C ASP A 112 10.96 -7.36 -14.03
N ILE A 113 11.29 -6.07 -13.89
CA ILE A 113 10.31 -4.99 -13.89
C ILE A 113 9.55 -4.87 -15.21
N ASN A 114 10.11 -5.34 -16.33
CA ASN A 114 9.51 -5.21 -17.66
C ASN A 114 8.42 -6.24 -17.91
N ALA A 115 8.37 -7.29 -17.10
CA ALA A 115 7.32 -8.30 -17.17
C ALA A 115 5.98 -7.79 -16.63
N TRP A 116 6.02 -6.87 -15.66
CA TRP A 116 4.84 -6.35 -14.99
C TRP A 116 4.08 -5.34 -15.86
N GLN A 117 2.75 -5.44 -15.82
CA GLN A 117 1.82 -4.65 -16.63
C GLN A 117 0.63 -4.22 -15.78
N HIS A 118 -0.07 -3.17 -16.23
CA HIS A 118 -1.26 -2.62 -15.58
C HIS A 118 -1.05 -2.38 -14.09
N CYS A 119 -0.05 -1.59 -13.72
CA CYS A 119 0.24 -1.37 -12.30
C CYS A 119 -0.69 -0.32 -11.71
N TRP A 120 -1.01 -0.48 -10.43
CA TRP A 120 -1.89 0.42 -9.69
C TRP A 120 -1.40 0.60 -8.27
N VAL A 121 -1.68 1.79 -7.75
CA VAL A 121 -1.72 2.07 -6.32
C VAL A 121 -3.13 2.49 -5.96
N ALA A 122 -3.53 2.19 -4.74
CA ALA A 122 -4.79 2.64 -4.15
C ALA A 122 -4.54 3.17 -2.74
N GLY A 123 -5.44 4.00 -2.24
CA GLY A 123 -5.36 4.50 -0.87
C GLY A 123 -6.38 5.58 -0.54
N TRP A 124 -6.47 5.90 0.75
CA TRP A 124 -7.28 6.98 1.31
C TRP A 124 -6.49 8.27 1.52
N GLY A 125 -5.16 8.18 1.39
CA GLY A 125 -4.22 9.26 1.59
C GLY A 125 -3.74 9.32 3.03
N THR A 126 -2.43 9.43 3.20
CA THR A 126 -1.81 9.62 4.51
C THR A 126 -1.60 11.10 4.82
N THR A 127 -1.87 11.49 6.05
CA THR A 127 -1.29 12.71 6.61
C THR A 127 0.20 12.45 6.85
N SER A 128 1.07 13.05 6.05
CA SER A 128 2.43 13.31 6.51
C SER A 128 2.32 14.07 7.84
N ALA A 129 3.15 13.72 8.83
CA ALA A 129 3.13 14.35 10.15
C ALA A 129 3.41 15.86 9.99
N GLY A 130 2.35 16.67 9.91
CA GLY A 130 2.42 18.12 9.76
C GLY A 130 1.50 18.73 8.70
N GLU A 131 0.99 17.96 7.73
CA GLU A 131 0.12 18.52 6.67
C GLU A 131 -1.35 18.14 6.89
N MET A 132 -2.17 19.14 7.20
CA MET A 132 -3.64 19.03 7.29
C MET A 132 -4.27 18.98 5.88
N LEU A 133 -3.81 18.09 5.00
CA LEU A 133 -4.56 17.81 3.78
C LEU A 133 -5.75 16.90 4.14
N PRO A 134 -6.96 17.18 3.62
CA PRO A 134 -8.12 16.37 3.93
C PRO A 134 -7.90 14.95 3.40
N THR A 135 -7.89 13.98 4.32
CA THR A 135 -7.95 12.57 3.99
C THR A 135 -9.28 12.28 3.29
N SER A 136 -9.26 11.45 2.26
CA SER A 136 -10.50 11.02 1.63
C SER A 136 -11.01 9.80 2.37
N HIS A 137 -12.24 9.85 2.90
CA HIS A 137 -12.87 8.64 3.43
C HIS A 137 -13.09 7.58 2.35
N ILE A 138 -13.11 7.98 1.07
CA ILE A 138 -13.31 7.08 -0.07
C ILE A 138 -11.97 6.80 -0.76
N MET A 139 -11.63 5.52 -0.91
CA MET A 139 -10.40 5.05 -1.53
C MET A 139 -10.29 5.56 -2.97
N GLN A 140 -9.12 6.09 -3.30
CA GLN A 140 -8.73 6.52 -4.62
C GLN A 140 -7.72 5.55 -5.21
N LYS A 141 -7.57 5.56 -6.53
CA LYS A 141 -6.61 4.74 -7.26
C LYS A 141 -5.90 5.53 -8.35
N ALA A 142 -4.68 5.12 -8.66
CA ALA A 142 -3.90 5.70 -9.74
C ALA A 142 -3.22 4.61 -10.58
N PRO A 143 -3.26 4.72 -11.92
CA PRO A 143 -2.46 3.86 -12.79
C PRO A 143 -0.99 4.28 -12.68
N MET A 144 -0.13 3.29 -12.51
CA MET A 144 1.30 3.45 -12.33
C MET A 144 2.06 2.72 -13.44
N LYS A 145 3.27 3.19 -13.71
CA LYS A 145 4.23 2.56 -14.58
C LYS A 145 5.55 2.39 -13.86
N LEU A 146 6.08 1.17 -13.84
CA LEU A 146 7.43 0.93 -13.34
C LEU A 146 8.46 1.61 -14.24
N ILE A 147 9.41 2.30 -13.64
CA ILE A 147 10.51 2.97 -14.36
C ILE A 147 11.83 2.30 -14.04
N SER A 148 12.73 2.28 -15.02
CA SER A 148 14.04 1.68 -14.85
C SER A 148 14.84 2.41 -13.77
N ARG A 149 15.69 1.67 -13.06
CA ARG A 149 16.61 2.25 -12.07
C ARG A 149 17.46 3.39 -12.66
N GLN A 150 17.94 3.24 -13.89
CA GLN A 150 18.72 4.27 -14.58
C GLN A 150 17.91 5.56 -14.80
N GLN A 151 16.63 5.46 -15.14
CA GLN A 151 15.76 6.63 -15.24
C GLN A 151 15.50 7.24 -13.86
N CYS A 152 15.22 6.41 -12.86
CA CYS A 152 14.94 6.88 -11.52
C CYS A 152 16.13 7.62 -10.89
N LEU A 153 17.36 7.11 -11.08
CA LEU A 153 18.59 7.75 -10.58
C LEU A 153 18.83 9.16 -11.14
N LYS A 154 18.20 9.54 -12.26
CA LYS A 154 18.26 10.92 -12.78
C LYS A 154 17.49 11.90 -11.90
N SER A 155 16.44 11.42 -11.22
CA SER A 155 15.58 12.22 -10.35
C SER A 155 15.92 12.00 -8.87
N ILE A 156 16.35 10.79 -8.49
CA ILE A 156 16.68 10.37 -7.13
C ILE A 156 18.09 9.76 -7.13
N PRO A 157 19.16 10.58 -7.06
CA PRO A 157 20.54 10.09 -7.12
C PRO A 157 20.93 9.13 -5.98
N GLN A 158 20.29 9.27 -4.82
CA GLN A 158 20.51 8.48 -3.60
C GLN A 158 19.72 7.17 -3.55
N LEU A 159 19.07 6.76 -4.64
CA LEU A 159 18.26 5.55 -4.68
C LEU A 159 19.11 4.32 -4.31
N VAL A 160 18.73 3.59 -3.27
CA VAL A 160 19.40 2.36 -2.83
C VAL A 160 19.00 1.16 -3.70
N GLU A 161 19.75 0.06 -3.65
CA GLU A 161 19.62 -1.07 -4.58
C GLU A 161 18.30 -1.86 -4.44
N ASN A 162 17.74 -1.92 -3.22
CA ASN A 162 16.49 -2.61 -2.89
C ASN A 162 15.22 -1.78 -3.11
N MET A 163 15.32 -0.64 -3.81
CA MET A 163 14.16 0.21 -4.15
C MET A 163 13.82 0.11 -5.64
N LEU A 164 12.52 0.13 -5.91
CA LEU A 164 11.95 0.30 -7.24
C LEU A 164 11.31 1.67 -7.35
N CYS A 165 11.13 2.13 -8.58
CA CYS A 165 10.45 3.39 -8.84
C CYS A 165 9.28 3.17 -9.78
N ALA A 166 8.22 3.93 -9.54
CA ALA A 166 7.05 3.98 -10.40
C ALA A 166 6.63 5.43 -10.60
N GLU A 167 6.10 5.73 -11.78
CA GLU A 167 5.51 7.04 -12.07
C GLU A 167 4.03 6.88 -12.42
N MET A 168 3.23 7.89 -12.08
CA MET A 168 1.83 7.90 -12.47
C MET A 168 1.72 8.05 -13.99
N GLU A 169 0.90 7.20 -14.62
CA GLU A 169 0.64 7.34 -16.06
C GLU A 169 -0.13 8.64 -16.33
N LYS A 170 0.50 9.58 -17.06
CA LYS A 170 -0.11 10.87 -17.41
C LYS A 170 -1.37 10.66 -18.26
N ARG A 171 -2.56 10.67 -17.66
CA ARG A 171 -3.81 10.88 -18.41
C ARG A 171 -3.93 12.36 -18.81
N ARG A 172 -4.35 12.60 -20.06
CA ARG A 172 -4.56 13.95 -20.61
C ARG A 172 -5.50 14.77 -19.71
N ARG A 173 -5.00 15.94 -19.28
CA ARG A 173 -5.65 17.06 -18.55
C ARG A 173 -6.07 16.78 -17.10
N GLY A 174 -5.42 17.51 -16.18
CA GLY A 174 -5.70 17.52 -14.74
C GLY A 174 -4.94 16.41 -14.02
N ALA A 175 -3.68 16.67 -13.65
CA ALA A 175 -2.95 15.79 -12.74
C ALA A 175 -3.66 15.87 -11.38
N TRP A 176 -4.57 14.93 -11.12
CA TRP A 176 -5.08 14.73 -9.78
C TRP A 176 -3.96 14.08 -8.99
N GLN A 177 -3.48 14.74 -7.96
CA GLN A 177 -2.62 14.14 -6.96
C GLN A 177 -3.47 13.10 -6.24
N SER A 178 -3.40 11.85 -6.70
CA SER A 178 -3.98 10.73 -5.98
C SER A 178 -3.22 10.61 -4.67
N GLN A 179 -3.94 10.71 -3.56
CA GLN A 179 -3.34 10.49 -2.25
C GLN A 179 -3.16 8.98 -2.11
N VAL A 180 -1.92 8.52 -2.14
CA VAL A 180 -1.57 7.11 -1.96
C VAL A 180 -1.29 6.87 -0.48
N ASP A 181 -1.57 5.68 0.01
CA ASP A 181 -1.24 5.35 1.40
C ASP A 181 0.24 4.95 1.49
N SER A 182 1.00 5.61 2.36
CA SER A 182 2.25 5.04 2.87
C SER A 182 2.00 3.64 3.44
N GLY A 183 2.88 2.68 3.16
CA GLY A 183 2.73 1.27 3.53
C GLY A 183 1.76 0.47 2.64
N GLY A 184 1.02 1.14 1.75
CA GLY A 184 0.13 0.49 0.77
C GLY A 184 0.90 -0.27 -0.32
N PRO A 185 0.25 -1.20 -1.03
CA PRO A 185 0.85 -1.95 -2.11
C PRO A 185 0.91 -1.16 -3.42
N LEU A 186 2.04 -1.31 -4.12
CA LEU A 186 2.07 -1.19 -5.58
C LEU A 186 1.78 -2.57 -6.16
N VAL A 187 0.62 -2.71 -6.80
CA VAL A 187 0.21 -3.98 -7.42
C VAL A 187 0.36 -3.93 -8.94
N CYS A 188 0.76 -5.03 -9.53
CA CYS A 188 0.81 -5.21 -10.98
C CYS A 188 0.24 -6.57 -11.38
N SER A 189 -0.16 -6.67 -12.64
CA SER A 189 -0.49 -7.93 -13.30
C SER A 189 0.69 -8.41 -14.15
N TYR A 190 0.73 -9.71 -14.46
CA TYR A 190 1.65 -10.27 -15.45
C TYR A 190 0.83 -10.87 -16.59
N TRP A 191 1.29 -10.67 -17.84
CA TRP A 191 0.64 -11.20 -19.04
C TRP A 191 0.35 -12.71 -18.90
N ASN A 192 -0.81 -13.17 -19.38
CA ASN A 192 -1.34 -14.53 -19.22
C ASN A 192 -1.86 -14.92 -17.82
N THR A 193 -1.92 -14.01 -16.84
CA THR A 193 -2.54 -14.32 -15.53
C THR A 193 -3.69 -13.36 -15.22
N MET A 194 -4.77 -13.89 -14.64
CA MET A 194 -5.84 -13.07 -14.02
C MET A 194 -5.51 -12.73 -12.55
N LYS A 195 -4.22 -12.67 -12.20
CA LYS A 195 -3.74 -12.51 -10.82
C LYS A 195 -3.01 -11.17 -10.66
N TRP A 196 -3.10 -10.64 -9.45
CA TRP A 196 -2.44 -9.42 -9.02
C TRP A 196 -1.30 -9.75 -8.06
N PHE A 197 -0.17 -9.07 -8.24
CA PHE A 197 1.03 -9.25 -7.47
C PHE A 197 1.45 -7.94 -6.83
N GLN A 198 1.77 -7.95 -5.54
CA GLN A 198 2.35 -6.78 -4.88
C GLN A 198 3.84 -6.71 -5.18
N VAL A 199 4.22 -5.87 -6.13
CA VAL A 199 5.63 -5.74 -6.57
C VAL A 199 6.41 -4.74 -5.72
N GLY A 200 5.72 -3.89 -4.95
CA GLY A 200 6.33 -2.88 -4.09
C GLY A 200 5.45 -2.48 -2.91
N ILE A 201 6.07 -1.77 -1.98
CA ILE A 201 5.43 -1.11 -0.84
C ILE A 201 5.68 0.38 -1.02
N VAL A 202 4.64 1.20 -0.90
CA VAL A 202 4.73 2.65 -0.98
C VAL A 202 5.46 3.16 0.26
N SER A 203 6.65 3.71 0.09
CA SER A 203 7.51 4.17 1.19
C SER A 203 7.47 5.69 1.31
N TRP A 204 7.89 6.39 0.26
CA TRP A 204 7.90 7.85 0.18
C TRP A 204 7.77 8.31 -1.28
N GLU A 205 7.36 9.56 -1.48
CA GLU A 205 7.19 10.22 -2.79
C GLU A 205 8.24 11.30 -3.05
#